data_AF-A0A3M4AQ91-F1
#
_entry.id   AF-A0A3M4AQ91-F1
#
_cell.length_a   1.000
_cell.length_b   1.000
_cell.length_c   1.000
_cell.angle_alpha   90.00
_cell.angle_beta   90.00
_cell.angle_gamma   90.00
#
_symmetry.space_group_name_H-M   'P 1'
#
loop_
_entity.id
_entity.type
_entity.pdbx_description
1 polymer ?
#
loop_
_entity_poly.entity_id
_entity_poly.type
_entity_poly.pdbx_seq_one_letter_code
_entity_poly.pdbx_strand_id
1 'polypeptide(L)'
;MMKLAIVTACPNGMVTSVLCARLLDAAAQRQGWSTSVEVVDVQRPERQLSQATLDDAEWVLLVSSTPVDMQRFVGKRVFQSTPAQALADVDAVLRRGAQEAQVFVATEQAAKQAPRIVAITACPTGVAHTFMAAEALQQTAKRLGYDLQVETQGSVGARTPLSPQAIAEADVVLLAADIEVATERFAGKKIYRCGTGIALKQSEATLNKALAEGAVESAASGAVAKKEKTGVYKHLLTGVSFMLPMVVAGGLLIALSFVFGIHAFEQEGTLAAALKTVGDRAFMLMVPLLAGYIAYSIADRPGIAPGMIGGLLAGTLGAGFIGGIFAGFLAGYCVKLITRAVKLPQSLEALKPILIIPLLASLFTGLAMIYLVGRSPASPTSSAPWAPPMRCCWASCWAA
;
A
#
# COMPACT_ATOMS: atom_id res chain seq x y z
N MET A 1 -50.26 -0.53 35.83
CA MET A 1 -49.60 -1.63 35.09
C MET A 1 -48.58 -0.97 34.18
N MET A 2 -47.29 -1.25 34.34
CA MET A 2 -46.24 -0.52 33.61
C MET A 2 -46.35 -0.80 32.10
N LYS A 3 -46.35 0.24 31.26
CA LYS A 3 -46.40 0.10 29.79
C LYS A 3 -45.01 0.23 29.17
N LEU A 4 -44.58 -0.79 28.43
CA LEU A 4 -43.25 -0.91 27.82
C LEU A 4 -43.35 -1.07 26.29
N ALA A 5 -42.64 -0.23 25.54
CA ALA A 5 -42.39 -0.47 24.12
C ALA A 5 -41.06 -1.21 23.93
N ILE A 6 -41.05 -2.36 23.26
CA ILE A 6 -39.85 -3.15 22.96
C ILE A 6 -39.57 -3.04 21.46
N VAL A 7 -38.40 -2.54 21.08
CA VAL A 7 -37.98 -2.42 19.67
C VAL A 7 -36.72 -3.25 19.47
N THR A 8 -36.76 -4.23 18.56
CA THR A 8 -35.60 -5.10 18.28
C THR A 8 -35.10 -4.98 16.83
N ALA A 9 -33.77 -4.81 16.65
CA ALA A 9 -33.13 -4.65 15.34
C ALA A 9 -31.72 -5.29 15.28
N CYS A 10 -31.61 -6.51 14.74
CA CYS A 10 -30.36 -7.29 14.68
C CYS A 10 -29.92 -7.58 13.22
N PRO A 11 -28.61 -7.65 12.92
CA PRO A 11 -28.12 -8.02 11.59
C PRO A 11 -28.31 -9.52 11.32
N ASN A 12 -28.49 -9.87 10.04
CA ASN A 12 -28.48 -11.24 9.50
C ASN A 12 -29.60 -12.20 9.92
N GLY A 13 -30.77 -11.71 10.35
CA GLY A 13 -31.98 -12.53 10.32
C GLY A 13 -33.09 -12.04 11.25
N MET A 14 -34.35 -12.15 10.79
CA MET A 14 -35.53 -11.94 11.64
C MET A 14 -35.48 -12.81 12.91
N VAL A 15 -34.80 -13.95 12.89
CA VAL A 15 -34.80 -14.93 13.99
C VAL A 15 -34.30 -14.32 15.30
N THR A 16 -33.16 -13.62 15.30
CA THR A 16 -32.60 -13.04 16.54
C THR A 16 -33.46 -11.90 17.07
N SER A 17 -33.95 -11.02 16.18
CA SER A 17 -34.85 -9.92 16.57
C SER A 17 -36.17 -10.44 17.12
N VAL A 18 -36.76 -11.47 16.49
CA VAL A 18 -38.00 -12.13 16.94
C VAL A 18 -37.77 -12.88 18.25
N LEU A 19 -36.64 -13.58 18.41
CA LEU A 19 -36.32 -14.30 19.64
C LEU A 19 -36.15 -13.35 20.82
N CYS A 20 -35.37 -12.27 20.65
CA CYS A 20 -35.22 -11.23 21.67
C CYS A 20 -36.59 -10.63 22.03
N ALA A 21 -37.38 -10.27 21.01
CA ALA A 21 -38.71 -9.70 21.20
C ALA A 21 -39.62 -10.63 22.01
N ARG A 22 -39.69 -11.93 21.68
CA ARG A 22 -40.53 -12.91 22.39
C ARG A 22 -40.08 -13.16 23.82
N LEU A 23 -38.77 -13.26 24.05
CA LEU A 23 -38.23 -13.50 25.40
C LEU A 23 -38.41 -12.29 26.31
N LEU A 24 -38.19 -11.08 25.79
CA LEU A 24 -38.40 -9.84 26.54
C LEU A 24 -39.88 -9.58 26.81
N ASP A 25 -40.75 -9.83 25.83
CA ASP A 25 -42.21 -9.74 25.98
C ASP A 25 -42.72 -10.69 27.07
N ALA A 26 -42.35 -11.97 27.00
CA ALA A 26 -42.71 -12.96 28.02
C ALA A 26 -42.16 -12.61 29.40
N ALA A 27 -40.93 -12.10 29.50
CA ALA A 27 -40.34 -11.68 30.77
C ALA A 27 -41.04 -10.46 31.37
N ALA A 28 -41.40 -9.46 30.56
CA ALA A 28 -42.13 -8.28 31.00
C ALA A 28 -43.56 -8.62 31.46
N GLN A 29 -44.26 -9.50 30.73
CA GLN A 29 -45.59 -9.96 31.13
C GLN A 29 -45.58 -10.72 32.47
N ARG A 30 -44.53 -11.53 32.73
CA ARG A 30 -44.33 -12.19 34.05
C ARG A 30 -44.17 -11.20 35.19
N GLN A 31 -43.64 -10.00 34.92
CA GLN A 31 -43.50 -8.91 35.90
C GLN A 31 -44.78 -8.05 36.01
N GLY A 32 -45.85 -8.41 35.31
CA GLY A 32 -47.13 -7.68 35.30
C GLY A 32 -47.08 -6.41 34.47
N TRP A 33 -46.23 -6.34 33.45
CA TRP A 33 -46.13 -5.19 32.54
C TRP A 33 -46.93 -5.45 31.25
N SER A 34 -47.43 -4.38 30.63
CA SER A 34 -48.07 -4.41 29.33
C SER A 34 -47.06 -3.99 28.27
N THR A 35 -46.95 -4.75 27.19
CA THR A 35 -45.90 -4.61 26.19
C THR A 35 -46.46 -4.31 24.81
N SER A 36 -45.76 -3.45 24.07
CA SER A 36 -45.95 -3.24 22.63
C SER A 36 -44.63 -3.54 21.92
N VAL A 37 -44.64 -4.42 20.94
CA VAL A 37 -43.40 -5.00 20.40
C VAL A 37 -43.24 -4.67 18.91
N GLU A 38 -42.12 -4.04 18.58
CA GLU A 38 -41.64 -3.80 17.22
C GLU A 38 -40.46 -4.73 16.93
N VAL A 39 -40.56 -5.49 15.85
CA VAL A 39 -39.41 -6.19 15.25
C VAL A 39 -39.08 -5.44 13.97
N VAL A 40 -37.95 -4.74 13.94
CA VAL A 40 -37.56 -3.90 12.80
C VAL A 40 -37.21 -4.80 11.61
N ASP A 41 -37.98 -4.64 10.53
CA ASP A 41 -37.76 -5.29 9.25
C ASP A 41 -37.69 -4.22 8.15
N VAL A 42 -36.52 -4.10 7.51
CA VAL A 42 -36.27 -3.12 6.44
C VAL A 42 -37.15 -3.38 5.21
N GLN A 43 -37.60 -4.62 5.01
CA GLN A 43 -38.47 -4.99 3.89
C GLN A 43 -39.96 -4.77 4.19
N ARG A 44 -40.34 -4.52 5.45
CA ARG A 44 -41.73 -4.37 5.91
C ARG A 44 -41.87 -3.24 6.95
N PRO A 45 -41.66 -1.98 6.55
CA PRO A 45 -41.71 -0.83 7.46
C PRO A 45 -43.12 -0.58 8.05
N GLU A 46 -44.18 -1.15 7.49
CA GLU A 46 -45.56 -1.02 7.97
C GLU A 46 -45.82 -1.65 9.36
N ARG A 47 -44.87 -2.45 9.87
CA ARG A 47 -44.96 -3.11 11.18
C ARG A 47 -44.39 -2.29 12.34
N GLN A 48 -43.98 -1.05 12.08
CA GLN A 48 -43.48 -0.14 13.09
C GLN A 48 -44.57 0.25 14.09
N LEU A 49 -44.20 0.40 15.36
CA LEU A 49 -45.10 0.93 16.38
C LEU A 49 -45.49 2.36 16.03
N SER A 50 -46.80 2.62 16.11
CA SER A 50 -47.36 3.95 15.88
C SER A 50 -46.86 4.94 16.93
N GLN A 51 -46.82 6.24 16.57
CA GLN A 51 -46.43 7.28 17.51
C GLN A 51 -47.30 7.29 18.77
N ALA A 52 -48.61 7.06 18.62
CA ALA A 52 -49.54 6.97 19.74
C ALA A 52 -49.19 5.83 20.71
N THR A 53 -48.69 4.69 20.20
CA THR A 53 -48.25 3.56 21.01
C THR A 53 -46.94 3.86 21.75
N LEU A 54 -46.01 4.55 21.09
CA LEU A 54 -44.77 5.03 21.72
C LEU A 54 -45.03 6.12 22.75
N ASP A 55 -46.08 6.92 22.55
CA ASP A 55 -46.50 7.97 23.47
C ASP A 55 -47.16 7.43 24.74
N ASP A 56 -47.92 6.34 24.63
CA ASP A 56 -48.58 5.65 25.74
C ASP A 56 -47.61 4.77 26.56
N ALA A 57 -46.43 4.46 26.04
CA ALA A 57 -45.39 3.72 26.76
C ALA A 57 -44.66 4.60 27.79
N GLU A 58 -44.44 4.08 29.00
CA GLU A 58 -43.70 4.78 30.06
C GLU A 58 -42.20 4.87 29.75
N TRP A 59 -41.69 3.88 29.01
CA TRP A 59 -40.34 3.85 28.48
C TRP A 59 -40.21 2.87 27.31
N VAL A 60 -39.13 3.03 26.55
CA VAL A 60 -38.81 2.25 25.35
C VAL A 60 -37.52 1.46 25.60
N LEU A 61 -37.58 0.14 25.41
CA LEU A 61 -36.42 -0.73 25.36
C LEU A 61 -36.00 -0.93 23.90
N LEU A 62 -34.85 -0.36 23.53
CA LEU A 62 -34.27 -0.54 22.20
C LEU A 62 -33.15 -1.58 22.25
N VAL A 63 -33.40 -2.75 21.67
CA VAL A 63 -32.38 -3.82 21.52
C VAL A 63 -31.89 -3.84 20.09
N SER A 64 -30.73 -3.26 19.83
CA SER A 64 -30.23 -3.14 18.46
C SER A 64 -28.74 -3.39 18.29
N SER A 65 -28.38 -3.89 17.10
CA SER A 65 -27.01 -3.94 16.58
C SER A 65 -26.94 -3.51 15.12
N THR A 66 -28.04 -3.00 14.56
CA THR A 66 -28.13 -2.26 13.30
C THR A 66 -28.65 -0.85 13.56
N PRO A 67 -28.37 0.13 12.68
CA PRO A 67 -28.91 1.48 12.81
C PRO A 67 -30.45 1.47 12.87
N VAL A 68 -31.02 2.19 13.83
CA VAL A 68 -32.46 2.44 13.99
C VAL A 68 -32.69 3.94 13.98
N ASP A 69 -33.78 4.39 13.37
CA ASP A 69 -34.15 5.79 13.39
C ASP A 69 -34.53 6.25 14.81
N MET A 70 -33.61 7.00 15.42
CA MET A 70 -33.75 7.49 16.79
C MET A 70 -34.66 8.72 16.90
N GLN A 71 -35.00 9.38 15.77
CA GLN A 71 -35.86 10.56 15.79
C GLN A 71 -37.25 10.26 16.37
N ARG A 72 -37.74 9.03 16.16
CA ARG A 72 -39.03 8.54 16.68
C ARG A 72 -39.10 8.49 18.21
N PHE A 73 -37.95 8.45 18.89
CA PHE A 73 -37.87 8.32 20.34
C PHE A 73 -37.50 9.62 21.06
N VAL A 74 -37.42 10.74 20.34
CA VAL A 74 -37.10 12.05 20.94
C VAL A 74 -38.17 12.42 21.98
N GLY A 75 -37.72 12.77 23.18
CA GLY A 75 -38.58 13.08 24.33
C GLY A 75 -39.10 11.84 25.09
N LYS A 76 -38.75 10.62 24.68
CA LYS A 76 -39.14 9.37 25.38
C LYS A 76 -38.04 8.86 26.28
N ARG A 77 -38.41 8.18 27.37
CA ARG A 77 -37.44 7.46 28.21
C ARG A 77 -36.96 6.23 27.45
N VAL A 78 -35.71 6.22 26.99
CA VAL A 78 -35.15 5.12 26.19
C VAL A 78 -34.03 4.45 26.98
N PHE A 79 -34.03 3.12 26.98
CA PHE A 79 -32.89 2.31 27.40
C PHE A 79 -32.40 1.47 26.22
N GLN A 80 -31.11 1.57 25.89
CA GLN A 80 -30.50 0.85 24.78
C GLN A 80 -29.74 -0.38 25.29
N SER A 81 -29.93 -1.52 24.64
CA SER A 81 -29.22 -2.76 24.91
C SER A 81 -28.79 -3.44 23.61
N THR A 82 -27.85 -4.36 23.70
CA THR A 82 -27.48 -5.22 22.56
C THR A 82 -28.27 -6.54 22.59
N PRO A 83 -28.45 -7.21 21.45
CA PRO A 83 -29.09 -8.54 21.40
C PRO A 83 -28.36 -9.58 22.25
N ALA A 84 -27.02 -9.53 22.29
CA ALA A 84 -26.22 -10.43 23.12
C ALA A 84 -26.53 -10.27 24.61
N GLN A 85 -26.65 -9.03 25.10
CA GLN A 85 -27.03 -8.74 26.48
C GLN A 85 -28.47 -9.15 26.79
N ALA A 86 -29.40 -8.91 25.85
CA ALA A 86 -30.80 -9.30 26.01
C ALA A 86 -30.99 -10.82 26.08
N LEU A 87 -30.28 -11.58 25.25
CA LEU A 87 -30.36 -13.05 25.24
C LEU A 87 -29.66 -13.70 26.44
N ALA A 88 -28.66 -13.03 27.02
CA ALA A 88 -27.93 -13.55 28.18
C ALA A 88 -28.77 -13.49 29.46
N ASP A 89 -29.47 -12.37 29.72
CA ASP A 89 -30.32 -12.20 30.89
C ASP A 89 -31.42 -11.14 30.64
N VAL A 90 -32.59 -11.61 30.20
CA VAL A 90 -33.75 -10.74 29.94
C VAL A 90 -34.27 -10.04 31.19
N ASP A 91 -34.23 -10.69 32.35
CA ASP A 91 -34.76 -10.15 33.60
C ASP A 91 -33.84 -9.05 34.17
N ALA A 92 -32.52 -9.16 33.99
CA ALA A 92 -31.59 -8.09 34.29
C ALA A 92 -31.70 -6.90 33.33
N VAL A 93 -31.95 -7.13 32.03
CA VAL A 93 -32.15 -6.05 31.06
C VAL A 93 -33.44 -5.27 31.35
N LEU A 94 -34.54 -5.95 31.69
CA LEU A 94 -35.79 -5.28 32.04
C LEU A 94 -35.67 -4.47 33.35
N ARG A 95 -35.03 -5.02 34.38
CA ARG A 95 -34.79 -4.30 35.65
C ARG A 95 -33.94 -3.06 35.46
N ARG A 96 -32.81 -3.17 34.74
CA ARG A 96 -31.95 -2.02 34.43
C ARG A 96 -32.68 -1.01 33.57
N GLY A 97 -33.40 -1.44 32.54
CA GLY A 97 -34.16 -0.55 31.68
C GLY A 97 -35.18 0.29 32.44
N ALA A 98 -35.94 -0.31 33.36
CA ALA A 98 -36.91 0.43 34.16
C ALA A 98 -36.26 1.50 35.07
N GLN A 99 -35.06 1.24 35.58
CA GLN A 99 -34.32 2.14 36.48
C GLN A 99 -33.50 3.20 35.73
N GLU A 100 -32.87 2.82 34.61
CA GLU A 100 -31.85 3.58 33.91
C GLU A 100 -32.36 4.24 32.62
N ALA A 101 -33.61 3.99 32.19
CA ALA A 101 -34.16 4.64 31.00
C ALA A 101 -34.22 6.17 31.18
N GLN A 102 -33.50 6.88 30.32
CA GLN A 102 -33.37 8.34 30.32
C GLN A 102 -34.11 8.95 29.15
N VAL A 103 -34.59 10.19 29.33
CA VAL A 103 -35.24 10.93 28.24
C VAL A 103 -34.24 11.14 27.10
N PHE A 104 -34.51 10.54 25.95
CA PHE A 104 -33.71 10.70 24.77
C PHE A 104 -33.94 12.10 24.20
N VAL A 105 -32.96 12.97 24.38
CA VAL A 105 -32.94 14.27 23.71
C VAL A 105 -32.22 14.05 22.39
N ALA A 106 -32.78 14.59 21.29
CA ALA A 106 -32.02 14.74 20.05
C ALA A 106 -30.84 15.65 20.35
N THR A 107 -29.73 15.05 20.77
CA THR A 107 -28.44 15.72 20.62
C THR A 107 -28.28 15.88 19.12
N GLU A 108 -27.75 17.01 18.65
CA GLU A 108 -27.17 17.12 17.30
C GLU A 108 -25.98 16.15 17.22
N GLN A 109 -26.25 14.85 17.29
CA GLN A 109 -25.41 13.85 16.66
C GLN A 109 -25.63 14.10 15.18
N ALA A 110 -24.79 14.98 14.64
CA ALA A 110 -24.52 15.07 13.23
C ALA A 110 -24.63 13.66 12.68
N ALA A 111 -25.58 13.45 11.76
CA ALA A 111 -25.61 12.25 10.94
C ALA A 111 -24.16 12.02 10.54
N LYS A 112 -23.54 10.95 11.05
CA LYS A 112 -22.11 10.71 10.84
C LYS A 112 -22.00 10.43 9.35
N GLN A 113 -21.78 11.49 8.57
CA GLN A 113 -21.68 11.40 7.12
C GLN A 113 -20.64 10.34 6.85
N ALA A 114 -20.98 9.40 5.98
CA ALA A 114 -20.06 8.35 5.55
C ALA A 114 -18.71 9.00 5.25
N PRO A 115 -17.62 8.58 5.91
CA PRO A 115 -16.31 9.17 5.69
C PRO A 115 -15.98 9.18 4.21
N ARG A 116 -15.60 10.34 3.69
CA ARG A 116 -15.27 10.55 2.28
C ARG A 116 -13.76 10.42 2.11
N ILE A 117 -13.35 9.39 1.40
CA ILE A 117 -11.96 9.06 1.15
C ILE A 117 -11.72 9.16 -0.35
N VAL A 118 -10.64 9.83 -0.72
CA VAL A 118 -10.09 9.69 -2.08
C VAL A 118 -8.78 8.93 -1.99
N ALA A 119 -8.56 7.99 -2.90
CA ALA A 119 -7.36 7.19 -2.93
C ALA A 119 -6.65 7.24 -4.27
N ILE A 120 -5.33 7.14 -4.24
CA ILE A 120 -4.51 6.82 -5.40
C ILE A 120 -3.87 5.46 -5.16
N THR A 121 -4.04 4.54 -6.11
CA THR A 121 -3.23 3.33 -6.16
C THR A 121 -2.19 3.44 -7.26
N ALA A 122 -0.93 3.10 -6.96
CA ALA A 122 0.13 3.19 -7.95
C ALA A 122 1.26 2.17 -7.71
N CYS A 123 1.35 1.15 -8.58
CA CYS A 123 2.44 0.18 -8.61
C CYS A 123 3.30 0.42 -9.87
N PRO A 124 4.63 0.25 -9.84
CA PRO A 124 5.50 0.52 -10.99
C PRO A 124 5.14 -0.28 -12.25
N THR A 125 4.50 -1.45 -12.12
CA THR A 125 4.01 -2.21 -13.29
C THR A 125 2.71 -1.64 -13.83
N GLY A 126 1.86 -1.08 -12.97
CA GLY A 126 0.56 -0.56 -13.35
C GLY A 126 -0.44 -1.60 -13.84
N VAL A 127 -0.19 -2.91 -13.68
CA VAL A 127 -1.00 -3.97 -14.32
C VAL A 127 -1.81 -4.80 -13.34
N ALA A 128 -1.23 -5.22 -12.21
CA ALA A 128 -1.92 -6.10 -11.24
C ALA A 128 -2.20 -5.36 -9.93
N HIS A 129 -1.16 -5.10 -9.12
CA HIS A 129 -1.34 -4.55 -7.77
C HIS A 129 -2.03 -3.19 -7.75
N THR A 130 -1.86 -2.34 -8.77
CA THR A 130 -2.59 -1.06 -8.87
C THR A 130 -4.11 -1.28 -8.88
N PHE A 131 -4.60 -2.17 -9.76
CA PHE A 131 -6.03 -2.42 -9.92
C PHE A 131 -6.58 -3.30 -8.80
N MET A 132 -5.84 -4.33 -8.39
CA MET A 132 -6.23 -5.21 -7.29
C MET A 132 -6.35 -4.44 -5.97
N ALA A 133 -5.42 -3.53 -5.67
CA ALA A 133 -5.52 -2.70 -4.48
C ALA A 133 -6.71 -1.75 -4.56
N ALA A 134 -6.99 -1.17 -5.74
CA ALA A 134 -8.13 -0.28 -5.93
C ALA A 134 -9.46 -1.03 -5.71
N GLU A 135 -9.59 -2.21 -6.28
CA GLU A 135 -10.78 -3.05 -6.13
C GLU A 135 -10.97 -3.50 -4.67
N ALA A 136 -9.90 -3.95 -4.00
CA ALA A 136 -9.96 -4.38 -2.60
C ALA A 136 -10.37 -3.23 -1.66
N LEU A 137 -9.85 -2.02 -1.91
CA LEU A 137 -10.26 -0.80 -1.19
C LEU A 137 -11.72 -0.45 -1.46
N GLN A 138 -12.18 -0.49 -2.72
CA GLN A 138 -13.56 -0.21 -3.10
C GLN A 138 -14.56 -1.19 -2.50
N GLN A 139 -14.27 -2.49 -2.57
CA GLN A 139 -15.12 -3.54 -1.96
C GLN A 139 -15.20 -3.36 -0.45
N THR A 140 -14.08 -3.02 0.18
CA THR A 140 -14.03 -2.80 1.63
C THR A 140 -14.74 -1.51 2.04
N ALA A 141 -14.57 -0.42 1.30
CA ALA A 141 -15.29 0.83 1.55
C ALA A 141 -16.80 0.63 1.44
N LYS A 142 -17.28 -0.09 0.42
CA LYS A 142 -18.70 -0.48 0.29
C LYS A 142 -19.19 -1.27 1.50
N ARG A 143 -18.39 -2.23 1.99
CA ARG A 143 -18.71 -3.03 3.18
C ARG A 143 -18.79 -2.19 4.46
N LEU A 144 -17.91 -1.19 4.59
CA LEU A 144 -17.85 -0.29 5.75
C LEU A 144 -18.80 0.91 5.65
N GLY A 145 -19.44 1.12 4.50
CA GLY A 145 -20.29 2.28 4.24
C GLY A 145 -19.50 3.57 4.07
N TYR A 146 -18.25 3.51 3.59
CA TYR A 146 -17.43 4.69 3.28
C TYR A 146 -17.64 5.11 1.82
N ASP A 147 -17.61 6.42 1.57
CA ASP A 147 -17.59 6.94 0.21
C ASP A 147 -16.14 7.00 -0.27
N LEU A 148 -15.78 6.13 -1.20
CA LEU A 148 -14.41 5.98 -1.70
C LEU A 148 -14.35 6.15 -3.22
N GLN A 149 -13.57 7.14 -3.67
CA GLN A 149 -13.14 7.24 -5.06
C GLN A 149 -11.66 6.86 -5.18
N VAL A 150 -11.33 6.04 -6.18
CA VAL A 150 -9.95 5.57 -6.40
C VAL A 150 -9.49 5.94 -7.80
N GLU A 151 -8.40 6.69 -7.87
CA GLU A 151 -7.65 6.90 -9.10
C GLU A 151 -6.52 5.87 -9.18
N THR A 152 -6.43 5.18 -10.32
CA THR A 152 -5.39 4.18 -10.56
C THR A 152 -4.31 4.80 -11.44
N GLN A 153 -3.05 4.76 -11.00
CA GLN A 153 -1.91 5.24 -11.78
C GLN A 153 -0.99 4.07 -12.12
N GLY A 154 -0.75 3.87 -13.42
CA GLY A 154 0.09 2.79 -13.94
C GLY A 154 0.89 3.20 -15.17
N SER A 155 1.55 2.22 -15.79
CA SER A 155 2.32 2.38 -17.04
C SER A 155 1.49 2.88 -18.22
N VAL A 156 0.16 2.72 -18.15
CA VAL A 156 -0.83 3.19 -19.12
C VAL A 156 -1.47 4.54 -18.74
N GLY A 157 -0.89 5.26 -17.78
CA GLY A 157 -1.40 6.54 -17.30
C GLY A 157 -2.46 6.42 -16.20
N ALA A 158 -2.98 7.56 -15.76
CA ALA A 158 -4.04 7.63 -14.76
C ALA A 158 -5.39 7.21 -15.36
N ARG A 159 -6.11 6.30 -14.71
CA ARG A 159 -7.51 5.97 -15.04
C ARG A 159 -8.42 6.40 -13.91
N THR A 160 -9.58 6.94 -14.29
CA THR A 160 -10.59 7.50 -13.39
C THR A 160 -9.99 8.63 -12.53
N PRO A 161 -9.50 9.71 -13.15
CA PRO A 161 -8.87 10.80 -12.41
C PRO A 161 -9.85 11.41 -11.40
N LEU A 162 -9.36 11.68 -10.20
CA LEU A 162 -10.16 12.31 -9.14
C LEU A 162 -10.58 13.71 -9.57
N SER A 163 -11.87 14.03 -9.43
CA SER A 163 -12.37 15.37 -9.70
C SER A 163 -11.90 16.34 -8.61
N PRO A 164 -11.69 17.63 -8.92
CA PRO A 164 -11.33 18.63 -7.91
C PRO A 164 -12.35 18.72 -6.76
N GLN A 165 -13.64 18.51 -7.07
CA GLN A 165 -14.72 18.47 -6.07
C GLN A 165 -14.56 17.28 -5.12
N ALA A 166 -14.29 16.07 -5.64
CA ALA A 166 -14.07 14.89 -4.80
C ALA A 166 -12.88 15.08 -3.86
N ILE A 167 -11.80 15.72 -4.33
CA ILE A 167 -10.64 16.04 -3.50
C ILE A 167 -11.01 17.06 -2.43
N ALA A 168 -11.73 18.13 -2.80
CA ALA A 168 -12.16 19.18 -1.89
C ALA A 168 -13.13 18.68 -0.81
N GLU A 169 -13.96 17.69 -1.11
CA GLU A 169 -14.92 17.09 -0.20
C GLU A 169 -14.35 15.93 0.63
N ALA A 170 -13.15 15.43 0.31
CA ALA A 170 -12.54 14.32 1.03
C ALA A 170 -12.07 14.72 2.44
N ASP A 171 -12.31 13.83 3.40
CA ASP A 171 -11.81 13.89 4.77
C ASP A 171 -10.32 13.52 4.82
N VAL A 172 -9.90 12.57 3.98
CA VAL A 172 -8.51 12.13 3.85
C VAL A 172 -8.19 11.65 2.43
N VAL A 173 -6.94 11.86 2.02
CA VAL A 173 -6.33 11.31 0.81
C VAL A 173 -5.46 10.11 1.17
N LEU A 174 -5.81 8.93 0.67
CA LEU A 174 -5.04 7.69 0.80
C LEU A 174 -4.12 7.49 -0.40
N LEU A 175 -2.81 7.57 -0.20
CA LEU A 175 -1.81 7.26 -1.23
C LEU A 175 -1.28 5.84 -1.02
N ALA A 176 -1.91 4.87 -1.67
CA ALA A 176 -1.47 3.48 -1.71
C ALA A 176 -0.52 3.27 -2.90
N ALA A 177 0.74 3.67 -2.76
CA ALA A 177 1.69 3.74 -3.87
C ALA A 177 3.07 3.16 -3.53
N ASP A 178 3.66 2.45 -4.50
CA ASP A 178 5.05 1.98 -4.49
C ASP A 178 5.95 2.86 -5.39
N ILE A 179 5.38 3.93 -5.96
CA ILE A 179 6.07 4.96 -6.76
C ILE A 179 5.73 6.34 -6.20
N GLU A 180 6.50 7.36 -6.61
CA GLU A 180 6.26 8.74 -6.21
C GLU A 180 5.03 9.30 -6.94
N VAL A 181 4.11 9.89 -6.17
CA VAL A 181 2.84 10.43 -6.65
C VAL A 181 2.81 11.93 -6.37
N ALA A 182 2.48 12.71 -7.40
CA ALA A 182 2.32 14.16 -7.35
C ALA A 182 1.21 14.55 -6.36
N THR A 183 1.55 15.34 -5.34
CA THR A 183 0.62 15.72 -4.25
C THR A 183 0.18 17.17 -4.27
N GLU A 184 0.57 17.94 -5.28
CA GLU A 184 0.28 19.38 -5.38
C GLU A 184 -1.22 19.65 -5.35
N ARG A 185 -2.03 18.78 -5.98
CA ARG A 185 -3.50 18.86 -5.98
C ARG A 185 -4.18 18.49 -4.65
N PHE A 186 -3.43 17.97 -3.69
CA PHE A 186 -3.89 17.59 -2.35
C PHE A 186 -3.41 18.54 -1.26
N ALA A 187 -2.89 19.71 -1.63
CA ALA A 187 -2.39 20.71 -0.68
C ALA A 187 -3.45 21.05 0.37
N GLY A 188 -3.06 20.99 1.65
CA GLY A 188 -3.96 21.26 2.78
C GLY A 188 -4.88 20.11 3.20
N LYS A 189 -4.86 18.98 2.48
CA LYS A 189 -5.61 17.77 2.87
C LYS A 189 -4.79 16.88 3.79
N LYS A 190 -5.48 16.08 4.61
CA LYS A 190 -4.86 14.99 5.36
C LYS A 190 -4.44 13.92 4.36
N ILE A 191 -3.19 13.49 4.44
CA ILE A 191 -2.62 12.46 3.57
C ILE A 191 -2.15 11.30 4.44
N TYR A 192 -2.48 10.08 4.04
CA TYR A 192 -1.94 8.84 4.60
C TYR A 192 -1.29 8.02 3.48
N ARG A 193 -0.08 7.50 3.73
CA ARG A 193 0.73 6.79 2.72
C ARG A 193 0.94 5.33 3.12
N CYS A 194 0.77 4.41 2.17
CA CYS A 194 1.16 3.01 2.33
C CYS A 194 1.53 2.38 0.98
N GLY A 195 2.13 1.18 0.98
CA GLY A 195 2.40 0.43 -0.25
C GLY A 195 1.16 -0.25 -0.82
N THR A 196 1.14 -0.52 -2.13
CA THR A 196 -0.03 -1.14 -2.80
C THR A 196 -0.33 -2.53 -2.24
N GLY A 197 0.70 -3.29 -1.88
CA GLY A 197 0.55 -4.61 -1.28
C GLY A 197 -0.09 -4.59 0.11
N ILE A 198 0.13 -3.53 0.89
CA ILE A 198 -0.53 -3.34 2.20
C ILE A 198 -2.00 -3.02 1.99
N ALA A 199 -2.31 -2.06 1.11
CA ALA A 199 -3.68 -1.70 0.78
C ALA A 199 -4.50 -2.88 0.22
N LEU A 200 -3.86 -3.79 -0.52
CA LEU A 200 -4.49 -5.01 -1.03
C LEU A 200 -4.77 -6.04 0.08
N LYS A 201 -3.81 -6.33 0.96
CA LYS A 201 -3.94 -7.38 1.98
C LYS A 201 -4.68 -6.93 3.24
N GLN A 202 -4.65 -5.64 3.53
CA GLN A 202 -5.12 -5.04 4.77
C GLN A 202 -6.00 -3.81 4.48
N SER A 203 -6.92 -3.93 3.52
CA SER A 203 -7.75 -2.81 3.03
C SER A 203 -8.55 -2.11 4.13
N GLU A 204 -9.16 -2.89 5.03
CA GLU A 204 -9.96 -2.35 6.14
C GLU A 204 -9.12 -1.57 7.15
N ALA A 205 -8.02 -2.16 7.61
CA ALA A 205 -7.08 -1.50 8.49
C ALA A 205 -6.48 -0.25 7.82
N THR A 206 -6.22 -0.29 6.51
CA THR A 206 -5.67 0.83 5.75
C THR A 206 -6.65 2.00 5.69
N LEU A 207 -7.94 1.76 5.41
CA LEU A 207 -8.96 2.81 5.39
C LEU A 207 -9.17 3.44 6.78
N ASN A 208 -9.22 2.60 7.83
CA ASN A 208 -9.37 3.08 9.20
C ASN A 208 -8.16 3.92 9.65
N LYS A 209 -6.94 3.46 9.34
CA LYS A 209 -5.70 4.21 9.62
C LYS A 209 -5.63 5.51 8.84
N ALA A 210 -6.06 5.53 7.58
CA ALA A 210 -6.10 6.77 6.82
C ALA A 210 -6.96 7.82 7.53
N LEU A 211 -8.16 7.46 7.98
CA LEU A 211 -9.05 8.37 8.71
C LEU A 211 -8.47 8.83 10.06
N ALA A 212 -7.79 7.94 10.78
CA ALA A 212 -7.26 8.23 12.12
C ALA A 212 -5.91 8.97 12.11
N GLU A 213 -5.01 8.57 11.22
CA GLU A 213 -3.58 8.96 11.23
C GLU A 213 -3.21 9.90 10.07
N GLY A 214 -4.15 10.23 9.18
CA GLY A 214 -3.92 11.15 8.08
C GLY A 214 -3.44 12.52 8.58
N ALA A 215 -2.27 12.96 8.10
CA ALA A 215 -1.63 14.21 8.52
C ALA A 215 -1.61 15.21 7.36
N VAL A 216 -1.79 16.50 7.66
CA VAL A 216 -1.66 17.55 6.65
C VAL A 216 -0.17 17.73 6.34
N GLU A 217 0.23 17.37 5.12
CA GLU A 217 1.56 17.70 4.63
C GLU A 217 1.62 19.23 4.43
N SER A 218 2.33 19.95 5.30
CA SER A 218 2.48 21.40 5.19
C SER A 218 3.31 21.75 3.96
N ALA A 219 2.75 22.55 3.04
CA ALA A 219 3.47 23.16 1.93
C ALA A 219 4.59 24.13 2.38
N ALA A 220 4.72 24.38 3.69
CA ALA A 220 5.83 25.09 4.33
C ALA A 220 6.84 24.12 4.96
N SER A 221 7.47 23.31 4.11
CA SER A 221 8.87 22.93 4.28
C SER A 221 9.58 23.08 2.95
N GLY A 222 9.51 24.30 2.42
CA GLY A 222 10.60 24.87 1.64
C GLY A 222 11.83 25.03 2.55
N ALA A 223 12.47 23.91 2.88
CA ALA A 223 13.84 23.96 3.35
C ALA A 223 14.73 24.29 2.14
N VAL A 224 15.27 25.50 2.20
CA VAL A 224 16.37 26.00 1.36
C VAL A 224 17.39 24.89 1.10
N ALA A 225 17.61 24.62 -0.18
CA ALA A 225 18.82 24.07 -0.79
C ALA A 225 19.71 23.17 0.10
N LYS A 226 19.33 21.88 0.21
CA LYS A 226 20.28 20.77 0.38
C LYS A 226 19.73 19.45 -0.19
N LYS A 227 19.07 19.48 -1.36
CA LYS A 227 18.36 18.31 -1.94
C LYS A 227 19.11 17.55 -3.05
N GLU A 228 20.35 17.94 -3.39
CA GLU A 228 21.14 17.18 -4.38
C GLU A 228 21.87 15.97 -3.78
N LYS A 229 22.37 16.07 -2.54
CA LYS A 229 23.13 14.96 -1.91
C LYS A 229 22.25 13.79 -1.50
N THR A 230 20.98 14.03 -1.15
CA THR A 230 20.04 12.97 -0.79
C THR A 230 19.54 12.18 -2.00
N GLY A 231 19.40 12.83 -3.17
CA GLY A 231 19.01 12.16 -4.42
C GLY A 231 20.09 11.22 -4.94
N VAL A 232 21.33 11.70 -5.12
CA VAL A 232 22.45 10.88 -5.61
C VAL A 232 22.75 9.72 -4.67
N TYR A 233 22.75 9.96 -3.36
CA TYR A 233 22.94 8.91 -2.36
C TYR A 233 21.82 7.85 -2.40
N LYS A 234 20.55 8.26 -2.56
CA LYS A 234 19.42 7.34 -2.74
C LYS A 234 19.62 6.43 -3.97
N HIS A 235 20.09 6.98 -5.09
CA HIS A 235 20.33 6.22 -6.31
C HIS A 235 21.47 5.19 -6.13
N LEU A 236 22.56 5.61 -5.49
CA LEU A 236 23.67 4.72 -5.12
C LEU A 236 23.21 3.59 -4.20
N LEU A 237 22.48 3.92 -3.12
CA LEU A 237 21.98 2.93 -2.17
C LEU A 237 21.00 1.94 -2.82
N THR A 238 20.22 2.39 -3.79
CA THR A 238 19.33 1.52 -4.56
C THR A 238 20.15 0.50 -5.34
N GLY A 239 21.16 0.95 -6.10
CA GLY A 239 22.07 0.06 -6.82
C GLY A 239 22.74 -0.96 -5.92
N VAL A 240 23.30 -0.53 -4.79
CA VAL A 240 23.99 -1.42 -3.84
C VAL A 240 23.04 -2.44 -3.23
N SER A 241 21.84 -2.02 -2.83
CA SER A 241 20.82 -2.91 -2.24
C SER A 241 20.41 -4.04 -3.19
N PHE A 242 20.24 -3.75 -4.48
CA PHE A 242 19.87 -4.77 -5.47
C PHE A 242 21.05 -5.63 -5.95
N MET A 243 22.28 -5.17 -5.74
CA MET A 243 23.50 -5.94 -6.01
C MET A 243 23.82 -6.94 -4.89
N LEU A 244 23.50 -6.59 -3.64
CA LEU A 244 23.89 -7.36 -2.45
C LEU A 244 23.45 -8.85 -2.48
N PRO A 245 22.19 -9.20 -2.84
CA PRO A 245 21.78 -10.60 -2.90
C PRO A 245 22.63 -11.44 -3.86
N MET A 246 23.08 -10.85 -4.97
CA MET A 246 23.91 -11.52 -5.97
C MET A 246 25.34 -11.74 -5.48
N VAL A 247 25.90 -10.77 -4.76
CA VAL A 247 27.23 -10.91 -4.12
C VAL A 247 27.20 -12.00 -3.06
N VAL A 248 26.17 -12.01 -2.21
CA VAL A 248 26.01 -13.04 -1.18
C VAL A 248 25.88 -14.42 -1.81
N ALA A 249 25.00 -14.58 -2.81
CA ALA A 249 24.83 -15.85 -3.51
C ALA A 249 26.13 -16.32 -4.18
N GLY A 250 26.83 -15.43 -4.90
CA GLY A 250 28.09 -15.75 -5.56
C GLY A 250 29.19 -16.14 -4.56
N GLY A 251 29.35 -15.37 -3.48
CA GLY A 251 30.34 -15.62 -2.43
C GLY A 251 30.13 -16.97 -1.74
N LEU A 252 28.89 -17.29 -1.38
CA LEU A 252 28.56 -18.56 -0.73
C LEU A 252 28.78 -19.77 -1.65
N LEU A 253 28.46 -19.66 -2.95
CA LEU A 253 28.70 -20.75 -3.91
C LEU A 253 30.20 -21.00 -4.13
N ILE A 254 31.00 -19.94 -4.21
CA ILE A 254 32.46 -20.07 -4.26
C ILE A 254 33.00 -20.69 -2.98
N ALA A 255 32.50 -20.27 -1.81
CA ALA A 255 32.92 -20.84 -0.53
C ALA A 255 32.60 -22.34 -0.47
N LEU A 256 31.40 -22.73 -0.92
CA LEU A 256 30.98 -24.14 -0.98
C LEU A 256 31.86 -24.96 -1.93
N SER A 257 32.34 -24.39 -3.03
CA SER A 257 33.29 -25.05 -3.93
C SER A 257 34.56 -25.49 -3.19
N PHE A 258 35.11 -24.65 -2.29
CA PHE A 258 36.33 -24.98 -1.57
C PHE A 258 36.16 -25.99 -0.44
N VAL A 259 34.93 -26.28 -0.02
CA VAL A 259 34.66 -27.37 0.94
C VAL A 259 35.09 -28.72 0.37
N PHE A 260 35.05 -28.88 -0.96
CA PHE A 260 35.51 -30.08 -1.65
C PHE A 260 37.03 -30.13 -1.85
N GLY A 261 37.76 -29.08 -1.41
CA GLY A 261 39.21 -28.93 -1.56
C GLY A 261 39.57 -27.64 -2.32
N ILE A 262 40.67 -27.01 -1.92
CA ILE A 262 41.08 -25.70 -2.47
C ILE A 262 41.39 -25.73 -3.97
N HIS A 263 41.74 -26.89 -4.54
CA HIS A 263 42.00 -27.10 -5.98
C HIS A 263 40.94 -27.97 -6.66
N ALA A 264 39.91 -28.42 -5.94
CA ALA A 264 38.90 -29.35 -6.49
C ALA A 264 38.12 -28.76 -7.67
N PHE A 265 38.07 -27.43 -7.79
CA PHE A 265 37.44 -26.75 -8.91
C PHE A 265 38.22 -26.83 -10.22
N GLU A 266 39.50 -27.24 -10.19
CA GLU A 266 40.35 -27.33 -11.39
C GLU A 266 39.98 -28.54 -12.26
N GLN A 267 39.34 -29.56 -11.66
CA GLN A 267 38.85 -30.70 -12.41
C GLN A 267 37.49 -30.38 -13.03
N GLU A 268 37.49 -30.15 -14.34
CA GLU A 268 36.29 -29.87 -15.11
C GLU A 268 35.25 -30.99 -15.00
N GLY A 269 33.96 -30.61 -14.98
CA GLY A 269 32.84 -31.55 -14.83
C GLY A 269 32.51 -31.94 -13.39
N THR A 270 33.32 -31.55 -12.40
CA THR A 270 33.01 -31.79 -10.98
C THR A 270 31.99 -30.80 -10.43
N LEU A 271 31.32 -31.17 -9.33
CA LEU A 271 30.43 -30.27 -8.59
C LEU A 271 31.19 -29.03 -8.08
N ALA A 272 32.44 -29.20 -7.64
CA ALA A 272 33.28 -28.08 -7.18
C ALA A 272 33.53 -27.07 -8.31
N ALA A 273 33.87 -27.54 -9.52
CA ALA A 273 34.05 -26.69 -10.70
C ALA A 273 32.74 -25.99 -11.10
N ALA A 274 31.61 -26.71 -11.04
CA ALA A 274 30.29 -26.14 -11.32
C ALA A 274 29.92 -25.03 -10.32
N LEU A 275 30.06 -25.28 -9.02
CA LEU A 275 29.80 -24.30 -7.95
C LEU A 275 30.65 -23.04 -8.10
N LYS A 276 31.96 -23.20 -8.36
CA LYS A 276 32.86 -22.08 -8.60
C LYS A 276 32.45 -21.31 -9.84
N THR A 277 32.13 -22.00 -10.94
CA THR A 277 31.71 -21.35 -12.18
C THR A 277 30.47 -20.51 -11.96
N VAL A 278 29.43 -21.04 -11.32
CA VAL A 278 28.21 -20.28 -11.03
C VAL A 278 28.52 -19.05 -10.15
N GLY A 279 29.35 -19.23 -9.13
CA GLY A 279 29.79 -18.14 -8.27
C GLY A 279 30.55 -17.04 -9.03
N ASP A 280 31.51 -17.40 -9.88
CA ASP A 280 32.27 -16.45 -10.70
C ASP A 280 31.35 -15.68 -11.68
N ARG A 281 30.37 -16.36 -12.29
CA ARG A 281 29.37 -15.68 -13.14
C ARG A 281 28.48 -14.72 -12.35
N ALA A 282 28.11 -15.07 -11.12
CA ALA A 282 27.35 -14.17 -10.24
C ALA A 282 28.16 -12.91 -9.89
N PHE A 283 29.46 -13.05 -9.58
CA PHE A 283 30.35 -11.91 -9.35
C PHE A 283 30.54 -11.04 -10.59
N MET A 284 30.60 -11.63 -11.80
CA MET A 284 30.68 -10.87 -13.05
C MET A 284 29.47 -9.94 -13.26
N LEU A 285 28.29 -10.33 -12.77
CA LEU A 285 27.07 -9.52 -12.87
C LEU A 285 26.97 -8.42 -11.82
N MET A 286 27.88 -8.36 -10.84
CA MET A 286 27.85 -7.39 -9.75
C MET A 286 27.81 -5.94 -10.25
N VAL A 287 28.75 -5.56 -11.12
CA VAL A 287 28.85 -4.19 -11.65
C VAL A 287 27.71 -3.87 -12.63
N PRO A 288 27.33 -4.75 -13.57
CA PRO A 288 26.11 -4.58 -14.37
C PRO A 288 24.85 -4.35 -13.54
N LEU A 289 24.63 -5.11 -12.47
CA LEU A 289 23.47 -4.97 -11.60
C LEU A 289 23.48 -3.63 -10.88
N LEU A 290 24.61 -3.26 -10.27
CA LEU A 290 24.78 -1.95 -9.64
C LEU A 290 24.41 -0.82 -10.60
N ALA A 291 25.01 -0.81 -11.79
CA ALA A 291 24.79 0.23 -12.79
C ALA A 291 23.34 0.25 -13.30
N GLY A 292 22.78 -0.93 -13.59
CA GLY A 292 21.40 -1.11 -14.02
C GLY A 292 20.39 -0.59 -13.00
N TYR A 293 20.59 -0.88 -11.70
CA TYR A 293 19.68 -0.45 -10.65
C TYR A 293 19.88 1.01 -10.22
N ILE A 294 21.07 1.59 -10.39
CA ILE A 294 21.26 3.04 -10.32
C ILE A 294 20.45 3.71 -11.44
N ALA A 295 20.59 3.25 -12.69
CA ALA A 295 19.85 3.78 -13.83
C ALA A 295 18.33 3.61 -13.65
N TYR A 296 17.89 2.45 -13.14
CA TYR A 296 16.50 2.19 -12.77
C TYR A 296 15.98 3.19 -11.75
N SER A 297 16.75 3.49 -10.71
CA SER A 297 16.31 4.43 -9.68
C SER A 297 16.13 5.87 -10.18
N ILE A 298 16.68 6.21 -11.36
CA ILE A 298 16.61 7.55 -11.98
C ILE A 298 15.51 7.62 -13.05
N ALA A 299 15.36 6.54 -13.83
CA ALA A 299 14.54 6.54 -15.05
C ALA A 299 13.70 5.26 -15.23
N ASP A 300 13.44 4.54 -14.14
CA ASP A 300 12.64 3.31 -14.08
C ASP A 300 13.15 2.22 -15.04
N ARG A 301 12.26 1.33 -15.49
CA ARG A 301 12.59 0.14 -16.29
C ARG A 301 13.39 0.42 -17.55
N PRO A 302 13.11 1.49 -18.32
CA PRO A 302 13.90 1.79 -19.50
C PRO A 302 15.39 2.03 -19.20
N GLY A 303 15.75 2.36 -17.95
CA GLY A 303 17.12 2.52 -17.46
C GLY A 303 17.91 1.22 -17.29
N ILE A 304 17.24 0.07 -17.12
CA ILE A 304 17.90 -1.18 -16.72
C ILE A 304 18.89 -1.65 -17.79
N ALA A 305 18.43 -1.81 -19.03
CA ALA A 305 19.26 -2.29 -20.14
C ALA A 305 20.48 -1.40 -20.41
N PRO A 306 20.34 -0.07 -20.62
CA PRO A 306 21.50 0.79 -20.87
C PRO A 306 22.46 0.83 -19.68
N GLY A 307 21.94 0.81 -18.44
CA GLY A 307 22.76 0.77 -17.23
C GLY A 307 23.55 -0.54 -17.11
N MET A 308 22.93 -1.69 -17.35
CA MET A 308 23.61 -2.99 -17.31
C MET A 308 24.67 -3.12 -18.41
N ILE A 309 24.38 -2.67 -19.63
CA ILE A 309 25.34 -2.66 -20.74
C ILE A 309 26.53 -1.77 -20.38
N GLY A 310 26.29 -0.55 -19.88
CA GLY A 310 27.34 0.35 -19.45
C GLY A 310 28.18 -0.21 -18.28
N GLY A 311 27.53 -0.85 -17.31
CA GLY A 311 28.21 -1.50 -16.19
C GLY A 311 29.06 -2.70 -16.60
N LEU A 312 28.61 -3.48 -17.58
CA LEU A 312 29.41 -4.56 -18.15
C LEU A 312 30.64 -4.02 -18.88
N LEU A 313 30.46 -2.96 -19.67
CA LEU A 313 31.56 -2.26 -20.34
C LEU A 313 32.55 -1.65 -19.34
N ALA A 314 32.09 -1.15 -18.19
CA ALA A 314 32.99 -0.68 -17.14
C ALA A 314 33.92 -1.78 -16.63
N GLY A 315 33.40 -3.01 -16.51
CA GLY A 315 34.18 -4.18 -16.13
C GLY A 315 35.19 -4.59 -17.20
N THR A 316 34.78 -4.64 -18.47
CA THR A 316 35.65 -5.10 -19.57
C THR A 316 36.68 -4.05 -20.01
N LEU A 317 36.38 -2.76 -19.86
CA LEU A 317 37.29 -1.64 -20.16
C LEU A 317 38.23 -1.28 -19.00
N GLY A 318 38.19 -2.03 -17.89
CA GLY A 318 39.11 -1.84 -16.76
C GLY A 318 38.77 -0.71 -15.79
N ALA A 319 37.61 -0.06 -15.93
CA ALA A 319 37.15 0.95 -14.97
C ALA A 319 36.50 0.37 -13.70
N GLY A 320 36.12 -0.92 -13.74
CA GLY A 320 35.63 -1.67 -12.60
C GLY A 320 34.38 -1.04 -11.96
N PHE A 321 34.33 -1.07 -10.62
CA PHE A 321 33.17 -0.62 -9.84
C PHE A 321 32.87 0.88 -9.99
N ILE A 322 33.92 1.72 -10.01
CA ILE A 322 33.77 3.19 -10.17
C ILE A 322 33.21 3.52 -11.55
N GLY A 323 33.71 2.85 -12.59
CA GLY A 323 33.16 2.96 -13.95
C GLY A 323 31.69 2.52 -14.02
N GLY A 324 31.31 1.50 -13.25
CA GLY A 324 29.92 1.04 -13.17
C GLY A 324 28.98 2.06 -12.54
N ILE A 325 29.40 2.74 -11.47
CA ILE A 325 28.64 3.83 -10.87
C ILE A 325 28.43 4.94 -11.89
N PHE A 326 29.51 5.37 -12.55
CA PHE A 326 29.45 6.40 -13.59
C PHE A 326 28.50 6.00 -14.73
N ALA A 327 28.63 4.78 -15.24
CA ALA A 327 27.79 4.23 -16.29
C ALA A 327 26.31 4.20 -15.89
N GLY A 328 26.00 3.83 -14.64
CA GLY A 328 24.62 3.80 -14.13
C GLY A 328 23.98 5.19 -14.11
N PHE A 329 24.69 6.21 -13.64
CA PHE A 329 24.20 7.59 -13.68
C PHE A 329 24.08 8.11 -15.11
N LEU A 330 25.08 7.87 -15.96
CA LEU A 330 25.08 8.25 -17.36
C LEU A 330 23.87 7.67 -18.10
N ALA A 331 23.63 6.36 -17.95
CA ALA A 331 22.49 5.67 -18.52
C ALA A 331 21.16 6.22 -18.02
N GLY A 332 20.99 6.37 -16.71
CA GLY A 332 19.75 6.86 -16.11
C GLY A 332 19.39 8.27 -16.59
N TYR A 333 20.35 9.19 -16.61
CA TYR A 333 20.10 10.55 -17.12
C TYR A 333 19.91 10.59 -18.63
N CYS A 334 20.62 9.76 -19.40
CA CYS A 334 20.42 9.62 -20.84
C CYS A 334 18.98 9.18 -21.16
N VAL A 335 18.49 8.14 -20.48
CA VAL A 335 17.11 7.65 -20.61
C VAL A 335 16.11 8.75 -20.27
N LYS A 336 16.33 9.48 -19.17
CA LYS A 336 15.47 10.59 -18.74
C LYS A 336 15.41 11.71 -19.78
N LEU A 337 16.55 12.04 -20.41
CA LEU A 337 16.63 13.03 -21.48
C LEU A 337 15.89 12.57 -22.74
N ILE A 338 16.13 11.34 -23.21
CA ILE A 338 15.45 10.79 -24.40
C ILE A 338 13.94 10.74 -24.18
N THR A 339 13.50 10.34 -23.00
CA THR A 339 12.08 10.27 -22.64
C THR A 339 11.40 11.63 -22.74
N ARG A 340 12.08 12.71 -22.35
CA ARG A 340 11.59 14.10 -22.45
C ARG A 340 11.64 14.65 -23.87
N ALA A 341 12.68 14.30 -24.64
CA ALA A 341 12.90 14.82 -25.98
C ALA A 341 12.00 14.17 -27.04
N VAL A 342 11.73 12.86 -26.94
CA VAL A 342 10.99 12.11 -27.95
C VAL A 342 9.49 12.15 -27.63
N LYS A 343 8.70 12.91 -28.39
CA LYS A 343 7.23 12.86 -28.33
C LYS A 343 6.71 12.05 -29.52
N LEU A 344 5.86 11.05 -29.25
CA LEU A 344 5.31 10.17 -30.29
C LEU A 344 3.78 10.27 -30.30
N PRO A 345 3.14 10.05 -31.45
CA PRO A 345 1.68 9.99 -31.53
C PRO A 345 1.15 8.79 -30.73
N GLN A 346 -0.11 8.88 -30.29
CA GLN A 346 -0.76 7.95 -29.35
C GLN A 346 -0.69 6.46 -29.76
N SER A 347 -0.59 6.16 -31.05
CA SER A 347 -0.44 4.80 -31.59
C SER A 347 0.93 4.16 -31.32
N LEU A 348 1.97 4.96 -31.05
CA LEU A 348 3.36 4.50 -30.86
C LEU A 348 3.89 4.70 -29.43
N GLU A 349 3.08 5.23 -28.51
CA GLU A 349 3.52 5.49 -27.13
C GLU A 349 3.94 4.22 -26.37
N ALA A 350 3.27 3.09 -26.61
CA ALA A 350 3.62 1.81 -25.99
C ALA A 350 4.99 1.27 -26.47
N LEU A 351 5.41 1.61 -27.69
CA LEU A 351 6.70 1.18 -28.26
C LEU A 351 7.88 1.94 -27.65
N LYS A 352 7.61 3.17 -27.17
CA LYS A 352 8.63 4.11 -26.69
C LYS A 352 9.48 3.57 -25.52
N PRO A 353 8.91 3.11 -24.38
CA PRO A 353 9.70 2.61 -23.26
C PRO A 353 10.26 1.20 -23.47
N ILE A 354 9.70 0.43 -24.42
CA ILE A 354 10.09 -0.97 -24.65
C ILE A 354 11.25 -1.07 -25.64
N LEU A 355 11.20 -0.30 -26.73
CA LEU A 355 12.16 -0.44 -27.83
C LEU A 355 13.03 0.80 -28.01
N ILE A 356 12.39 1.97 -28.19
CA ILE A 356 13.08 3.18 -28.65
C ILE A 356 14.04 3.69 -27.58
N ILE A 357 13.55 3.86 -26.35
CA ILE A 357 14.35 4.39 -25.26
C ILE A 357 15.51 3.44 -24.90
N PRO A 358 15.28 2.13 -24.66
CA PRO A 358 16.37 1.22 -24.35
C PRO A 358 17.42 1.15 -25.46
N LEU A 359 17.02 1.16 -26.73
CA LEU A 359 17.94 1.13 -27.87
C LEU A 359 18.84 2.37 -27.92
N LEU A 360 18.23 3.56 -27.95
CA LEU A 360 18.97 4.82 -28.09
C LEU A 360 19.85 5.10 -26.86
N ALA A 361 19.34 4.83 -25.67
CA ALA A 361 20.11 5.01 -24.45
C ALA A 361 21.27 4.01 -24.33
N SER A 362 21.08 2.76 -24.78
CA SER A 362 22.15 1.75 -24.74
C SER A 362 23.24 2.07 -25.76
N LEU A 363 22.84 2.52 -26.96
CA LEU A 363 23.77 3.00 -27.97
C LEU A 363 24.60 4.17 -27.44
N PHE A 364 23.94 5.20 -26.89
CA PHE A 364 24.64 6.36 -26.35
C PHE A 364 25.56 6.00 -25.18
N THR A 365 25.05 5.26 -24.20
CA THR A 365 25.82 4.86 -23.01
C THR A 365 27.00 3.98 -23.41
N GLY A 366 26.80 3.02 -24.31
CA GLY A 366 27.85 2.14 -24.79
C GLY A 366 28.96 2.89 -25.52
N LEU A 367 28.59 3.77 -26.47
CA LEU A 367 29.56 4.60 -27.19
C LEU A 367 30.31 5.54 -26.23
N ALA A 368 29.60 6.19 -25.31
CA ALA A 368 30.20 7.06 -24.32
C ALA A 368 31.20 6.32 -23.43
N MET A 369 30.87 5.12 -22.95
CA MET A 369 31.81 4.30 -22.17
C MET A 369 33.04 3.92 -22.99
N ILE A 370 32.88 3.49 -24.24
CA ILE A 370 34.00 3.11 -25.11
C ILE A 370 34.92 4.32 -25.37
N TYR A 371 34.38 5.49 -25.68
CA TYR A 371 35.19 6.66 -26.01
C TYR A 371 35.76 7.40 -24.80
N LEU A 372 35.05 7.45 -23.67
CA LEU A 372 35.50 8.14 -22.47
C LEU A 372 36.47 7.28 -21.65
N VAL A 373 36.17 5.99 -21.52
CA VAL A 373 36.95 5.06 -20.69
C VAL A 373 37.98 4.31 -21.52
N GLY A 374 37.58 3.76 -22.68
CA GLY A 374 38.46 2.97 -23.54
C GLY A 374 39.57 3.77 -24.23
N ARG A 375 39.47 5.11 -24.27
CA ARG A 375 40.49 5.99 -24.86
C ARG A 375 41.38 6.69 -23.83
N SER A 376 41.17 6.45 -22.54
CA SER A 376 41.99 7.08 -21.51
C SER A 376 43.42 6.52 -21.56
N PRO A 377 44.46 7.36 -21.74
CA PRO A 377 45.86 6.92 -21.73
C PRO A 377 46.34 6.47 -20.33
N ALA A 378 45.46 6.50 -19.33
CA ALA A 378 45.67 5.94 -18.00
C ALA A 378 45.17 4.49 -17.84
N SER A 379 44.69 3.85 -18.92
CA SER A 379 44.46 2.41 -18.90
C SER A 379 45.82 1.70 -18.90
N PRO A 380 46.13 0.82 -17.93
CA PRO A 380 47.29 -0.04 -18.04
C PRO A 380 47.03 -0.98 -19.21
N THR A 381 47.52 -0.62 -20.39
CA THR A 381 47.79 -1.56 -21.47
C THR A 381 48.93 -2.45 -21.01
N SER A 382 48.62 -3.40 -20.14
CA SER A 382 49.45 -4.57 -19.89
C SER A 382 48.61 -5.59 -19.15
N SER A 383 48.49 -6.76 -19.75
CA SER A 383 48.17 -8.05 -19.13
C SER A 383 48.62 -8.18 -17.67
N ALA A 384 47.80 -7.71 -16.75
CA ALA A 384 47.87 -8.05 -15.34
C ALA A 384 46.45 -8.44 -14.92
N PRO A 385 46.23 -9.66 -14.42
CA PRO A 385 44.93 -10.02 -13.90
C PRO A 385 44.62 -9.03 -12.77
N TRP A 386 43.59 -8.20 -12.98
CA TRP A 386 42.92 -7.50 -11.90
C TRP A 386 42.42 -8.58 -10.93
N ALA A 387 43.24 -8.84 -9.93
CA ALA A 387 42.92 -9.49 -8.70
C ALA A 387 43.90 -8.90 -7.69
N PRO A 388 43.38 -8.16 -6.73
CA PRO A 388 43.53 -8.63 -5.38
C PRO A 388 42.19 -9.22 -4.98
N PRO A 389 42.20 -10.37 -4.30
CA PRO A 389 40.96 -10.94 -3.84
C PRO A 389 40.38 -9.99 -2.78
N MET A 390 39.13 -9.56 -2.93
CA MET A 390 38.30 -9.19 -1.79
C MET A 390 37.98 -10.43 -0.92
N ARG A 391 38.96 -11.29 -0.68
CA ARG A 391 38.90 -12.42 0.26
C ARG A 391 39.48 -12.06 1.62
N CYS A 392 40.29 -11.00 1.72
CA CYS A 392 40.94 -10.66 3.00
C CYS A 392 40.20 -9.64 3.87
N CYS A 393 39.21 -8.90 3.37
CA CYS A 393 38.51 -7.91 4.19
C CYS A 393 37.27 -8.45 4.93
N TRP A 394 36.69 -9.55 4.46
CA TRP A 394 35.54 -10.18 5.13
C TRP A 394 35.97 -11.25 6.15
N ALA A 395 37.05 -11.98 5.90
CA ALA A 395 37.56 -12.96 6.86
C ALA A 395 38.11 -12.33 8.15
N SER A 396 38.63 -11.10 8.08
CA SER A 396 39.15 -10.35 9.23
C SER A 396 38.05 -9.65 10.04
N CYS A 397 36.83 -9.52 9.52
CA CYS A 397 35.70 -8.93 10.24
C CYS A 397 34.88 -9.99 11.02
N TRP A 398 35.18 -11.28 10.84
CA TRP A 398 34.55 -12.40 11.54
C TRP A 398 35.50 -13.09 12.53
N ALA A 399 36.77 -12.68 12.58
CA ALA A 399 37.80 -13.19 13.47
C ALA A 399 38.23 -12.17 14.54
N ALA A 400 37.32 -11.25 14.91
CA ALA A 400 37.47 -10.34 16.05
C ALA A 400 36.23 -10.41 16.94
#